data_AF-A0AA35W901-F1
#
_entry.id   AF-A0AA35W901-F1
#
_cell.length_a   1.000
_cell.length_b   1.000
_cell.length_c   1.000
_cell.angle_alpha   90.00
_cell.angle_beta   90.00
_cell.angle_gamma   90.00
#
_symmetry.space_group_name_H-M   'P 1'
#
loop_
_entity.id
_entity.type
_entity.pdbx_description
1 polymer ?
#
loop_
_entity_poly.entity_id
_entity_poly.type
_entity_poly.pdbx_seq_one_letter_code
_entity_poly.pdbx_strand_id
1 'polypeptide(L)'
;MAHPGPDYRQSLDGDVKGMKIGVIKERADSQDVEPDIKEAVDRAISLLEQMGASIEEVSIPLIDYSTVIFQAISRMEAANVHGAGSENDSMTSPMESV
;
A
#
# COMPACT_ATOMS: atom_id res chain seq x y z
N MET A 1 -7.83 29.23 -1.74
CA MET A 1 -6.50 29.57 -2.28
C MET A 1 -5.58 28.40 -1.96
N ALA A 2 -4.90 27.80 -2.94
CA ALA A 2 -3.98 26.70 -2.68
C ALA A 2 -2.75 27.22 -1.93
N HIS A 3 -2.41 26.61 -0.81
CA HIS A 3 -1.14 26.88 -0.13
C HIS A 3 -0.04 26.08 -0.82
N PRO A 4 1.10 26.69 -1.16
CA PRO A 4 2.24 25.92 -1.63
C PRO A 4 2.64 24.96 -0.50
N GLY A 5 2.63 23.66 -0.79
CA GLY A 5 3.07 22.65 0.16
C GLY A 5 4.54 22.85 0.56
N PRO A 6 5.02 22.16 1.61
CA PRO A 6 6.42 22.19 2.00
C PRO A 6 7.35 21.82 0.83
N ASP A 7 8.56 22.39 0.81
CA ASP A 7 9.62 21.94 -0.10
C ASP A 7 10.24 20.64 0.44
N TYR A 8 9.68 19.50 0.01
CA TYR A 8 10.13 18.16 0.41
C TYR A 8 11.56 17.84 -0.05
N ARG A 9 12.20 18.65 -0.90
CA ARG A 9 13.58 18.41 -1.36
C ARG A 9 14.61 18.71 -0.27
N GLN A 10 14.27 19.58 0.68
CA GLN A 10 15.19 20.00 1.75
C GLN A 10 15.60 18.85 2.68
N SER A 11 14.79 17.79 2.76
CA SER A 11 15.05 16.61 3.59
C SER A 11 15.69 15.44 2.83
N LEU A 12 16.12 15.63 1.57
CA LEU A 12 16.78 14.60 0.76
C LEU A 12 18.31 14.67 0.92
N ASP A 13 18.79 14.60 2.17
CA ASP A 13 20.23 14.61 2.50
C ASP A 13 20.85 13.20 2.56
N GLY A 14 20.01 12.16 2.61
CA GLY A 14 20.44 10.76 2.67
C GLY A 14 20.91 10.30 4.05
N ASP A 15 20.74 11.13 5.09
CA ASP A 15 21.07 10.75 6.46
C ASP A 15 19.90 10.01 7.10
N VAL A 16 20.15 8.79 7.57
CA VAL A 16 19.15 7.94 8.26
C VAL A 16 19.52 7.70 9.72
N LYS A 17 20.59 8.34 10.21
CA LYS A 17 21.09 8.14 11.56
C LYS A 17 20.06 8.54 12.60
N GLY A 18 19.79 7.64 13.54
CA GLY A 18 18.81 7.83 14.62
C GLY A 18 17.36 7.59 14.20
N MET A 19 17.08 7.27 12.93
CA MET A 19 15.74 6.84 12.51
C MET A 19 15.41 5.47 13.13
N LYS A 20 14.14 5.27 13.48
CA LYS A 20 13.62 3.97 13.90
C LYS A 20 12.86 3.35 12.73
N ILE A 21 13.25 2.14 12.34
CA ILE A 21 12.69 1.42 11.20
C ILE A 21 12.06 0.14 11.70
N GLY A 22 10.74 0.03 11.51
CA GLY A 22 9.97 -1.17 11.85
C GLY A 22 9.94 -2.16 10.68
N VAL A 23 10.40 -3.39 10.91
CA VAL A 23 10.29 -4.50 9.95
C VAL A 23 9.06 -5.34 10.32
N ILE A 24 8.06 -5.37 9.44
CA ILE A 24 6.79 -6.07 9.70
C ILE A 24 7.02 -7.59 9.51
N LYS A 25 6.96 -8.34 10.60
CA LYS A 25 7.25 -9.79 10.63
C LYS A 25 6.38 -10.56 9.63
N GLU A 26 5.08 -10.29 9.62
CA GLU A 26 4.12 -10.96 8.74
C GLU A 26 4.44 -10.75 7.24
N ARG A 27 5.13 -9.67 6.89
CA ARG A 27 5.60 -9.40 5.51
C ARG A 27 6.99 -9.99 5.24
N ALA A 28 7.92 -9.83 6.18
CA ALA A 28 9.31 -10.24 6.02
C ALA A 28 9.49 -11.77 6.04
N ASP A 29 8.59 -12.49 6.72
CA ASP A 29 8.60 -13.95 6.88
C ASP A 29 7.50 -14.65 6.06
N SER A 30 6.84 -13.93 5.14
CA SER A 30 5.82 -14.52 4.28
C SER A 30 6.43 -15.60 3.37
N GLN A 31 5.73 -16.73 3.27
CA GLN A 31 6.11 -17.85 2.40
C GLN A 31 5.95 -17.55 0.91
N ASP A 32 5.24 -16.48 0.57
CA ASP A 32 5.00 -16.05 -0.81
C ASP A 32 6.17 -15.24 -1.39
N VAL A 33 7.16 -14.87 -0.57
CA VAL A 33 8.32 -14.05 -0.98
C VAL A 33 9.42 -14.95 -1.50
N GLU A 34 9.91 -14.67 -2.71
CA GLU A 34 11.03 -15.39 -3.30
C GLU A 34 12.33 -15.19 -2.48
N PRO A 35 13.16 -16.24 -2.32
CA PRO A 35 14.34 -16.17 -1.45
C PRO A 35 15.34 -15.07 -1.80
N ASP A 36 15.55 -14.80 -3.09
CA ASP A 36 16.47 -13.77 -3.58
C ASP A 36 15.97 -12.35 -3.28
N ILE A 37 14.65 -12.13 -3.31
CA ILE A 37 14.02 -10.87 -2.88
C ILE A 37 14.19 -10.70 -1.37
N LYS A 38 13.92 -11.73 -0.58
CA LYS A 38 14.12 -11.68 0.88
C LYS A 38 15.56 -11.32 1.21
N GLU A 39 16.53 -11.99 0.59
CA GLU A 39 17.95 -11.72 0.82
C GLU A 39 18.33 -10.28 0.45
N ALA A 40 17.79 -9.75 -0.66
CA ALA A 40 18.04 -8.37 -1.06
C ALA A 40 17.49 -7.35 -0.05
N VAL A 41 16.30 -7.59 0.49
CA VAL A 41 15.69 -6.74 1.51
C VAL A 41 16.48 -6.82 2.83
N ASP A 42 16.87 -8.01 3.26
CA ASP A 42 17.65 -8.21 4.48
C ASP A 42 19.02 -7.50 4.40
N ARG A 43 19.67 -7.51 3.22
CA ARG A 43 20.89 -6.72 2.98
C ARG A 43 20.64 -5.21 3.07
N ALA A 44 19.51 -4.72 2.55
CA ALA A 44 19.16 -3.31 2.63
C ALA A 44 18.89 -2.87 4.09
N ILE A 45 18.18 -3.70 4.87
CA ILE A 45 17.95 -3.47 6.30
C ILE A 45 19.30 -3.37 7.05
N SER A 46 20.21 -4.31 6.78
CA SER A 46 21.55 -4.32 7.38
C SER A 46 22.34 -3.05 7.04
N LEU A 47 22.25 -2.57 5.80
CA LEU A 47 22.90 -1.32 5.38
C LEU A 47 22.34 -0.11 6.12
N LEU A 48 21.02 -0.03 6.29
CA LEU A 48 20.37 1.06 7.03
C LEU A 48 20.79 1.07 8.51
N GLU A 49 20.92 -0.11 9.13
CA GLU A 49 21.46 -0.24 10.49
C GLU A 49 22.91 0.26 10.56
N GLN A 50 23.77 -0.11 9.61
CA GLN A 50 25.16 0.35 9.54
C GLN A 50 25.27 1.87 9.35
N MET A 51 24.30 2.50 8.68
CA MET A 51 24.20 3.95 8.54
C MET A 51 23.69 4.65 9.81
N GLY A 52 23.33 3.89 10.85
CA GLY A 52 22.96 4.39 12.17
C GLY A 52 21.46 4.45 12.43
N ALA A 53 20.63 3.81 11.60
CA ALA A 53 19.23 3.59 11.92
C ALA A 53 19.09 2.49 12.99
N SER A 54 18.04 2.56 13.80
CA SER A 54 17.63 1.51 14.72
C SER A 54 16.58 0.64 14.04
N ILE A 55 16.83 -0.65 13.94
CA ILE A 55 15.89 -1.62 13.36
C ILE A 55 15.13 -2.34 14.48
N GLU A 56 13.82 -2.47 14.34
CA GLU A 56 12.96 -3.22 15.26
C GLU A 56 11.98 -4.08 14.48
N GLU A 57 11.84 -5.35 14.85
CA GLU A 57 10.77 -6.18 14.30
C GLU A 57 9.43 -5.86 14.98
N VAL A 58 8.43 -5.56 14.18
CA VAL A 58 7.07 -5.24 14.65
C VAL A 58 6.06 -6.23 14.09
N SER A 59 5.02 -6.52 14.86
CA SER A 59 3.92 -7.37 14.43
C SER A 59 2.70 -6.51 14.14
N ILE A 60 2.10 -6.72 12.97
CA ILE A 60 0.82 -6.14 12.58
C ILE A 60 -0.07 -7.28 12.10
N PRO A 61 -0.76 -8.00 13.02
CA PRO A 61 -1.44 -9.26 12.68
C PRO A 61 -2.52 -9.15 11.60
N LEU A 62 -3.11 -7.96 11.45
CA LEU A 62 -4.16 -7.72 10.45
C LEU A 62 -3.62 -7.40 9.05
N ILE A 63 -2.30 -7.26 8.87
CA ILE A 63 -1.71 -6.81 7.61
C ILE A 63 -1.90 -7.81 6.46
N ASP A 64 -2.09 -9.10 6.77
CA ASP A 64 -2.38 -10.14 5.77
C ASP A 64 -3.77 -9.96 5.16
N TYR A 65 -4.70 -9.37 5.91
CA TYR A 65 -6.05 -9.03 5.43
C TYR A 65 -6.10 -7.69 4.70
N SER A 66 -5.00 -6.93 4.65
CA SER A 66 -4.99 -5.57 4.07
C SER A 66 -5.52 -5.53 2.64
N THR A 67 -5.17 -6.52 1.81
CA THR A 67 -5.63 -6.61 0.42
C THR A 67 -7.14 -6.78 0.31
N VAL A 68 -7.74 -7.66 1.13
CA VAL A 68 -9.20 -7.89 1.08
C VAL A 68 -9.98 -6.72 1.67
N ILE A 69 -9.47 -6.11 2.75
CA ILE A 69 -10.06 -4.90 3.35
C ILE A 69 -10.03 -3.75 2.36
N PHE A 70 -8.87 -3.52 1.71
CA PHE A 70 -8.73 -2.50 0.67
C PHE A 70 -9.72 -2.72 -0.48
N GLN A 71 -9.85 -3.95 -0.97
CA GLN A 71 -10.77 -4.25 -2.06
C GLN A 71 -12.24 -4.00 -1.69
N ALA A 72 -12.65 -4.34 -0.47
CA ALA A 72 -14.01 -4.07 -0.01
C ALA A 72 -14.33 -2.57 -0.04
N ILE A 73 -13.44 -1.74 0.51
CA ILE A 73 -13.63 -0.29 0.59
C ILE A 73 -13.54 0.33 -0.81
N SER A 74 -12.45 0.08 -1.54
CA SER A 74 -12.16 0.73 -2.82
C SER A 74 -13.20 0.40 -3.89
N ARG A 75 -13.70 -0.84 -3.95
CA ARG A 75 -14.75 -1.22 -4.91
C ARG A 75 -16.08 -0.56 -4.60
N MET A 76 -16.45 -0.44 -3.32
CA MET A 76 -17.67 0.26 -2.90
C MET A 76 -17.60 1.74 -3.27
N GLU A 77 -16.48 2.40 -3.00
CA GLU A 77 -16.28 3.81 -3.39
C GLU A 77 -16.33 4.00 -4.90
N ALA A 78 -15.66 3.13 -5.66
CA ALA A 78 -15.69 3.18 -7.12
C ALA A 78 -17.12 2.99 -7.68
N ALA A 79 -17.89 2.05 -7.12
CA ALA A 79 -19.28 1.85 -7.50
C ALA A 79 -20.17 3.05 -7.15
N ASN A 80 -19.97 3.69 -6.00
CA ASN A 80 -20.73 4.89 -5.62
C ASN A 80 -20.41 6.10 -6.52
N VAL A 81 -19.15 6.27 -6.90
CA VAL A 81 -18.72 7.39 -7.75
C VAL A 81 -19.06 7.17 -9.23
N HIS A 82 -18.92 5.93 -9.73
CA HIS A 82 -19.11 5.62 -11.17
C HIS A 82 -20.42 4.90 -11.50
N GLY A 83 -21.15 4.36 -10.51
CA GLY A 83 -22.40 3.62 -10.70
C GLY A 83 -23.60 4.50 -11.08
N ALA A 84 -23.51 5.82 -10.87
CA ALA A 84 -24.54 6.76 -11.29
C ALA A 84 -24.69 6.87 -12.83
N GLY A 85 -23.79 6.27 -13.62
CA GLY A 85 -23.84 6.28 -15.08
C GLY A 85 -24.53 5.06 -15.72
N SER A 86 -24.81 3.98 -14.97
CA SER A 86 -25.32 2.72 -15.56
C SER A 86 -26.81 2.46 -15.34
N GLU A 87 -27.53 3.29 -14.58
CA GLU A 87 -28.95 3.06 -14.29
C GLU A 87 -29.93 3.68 -15.31
N ASN A 88 -29.46 4.40 -16.35
CA ASN A 88 -30.36 5.11 -17.26
C ASN A 88 -30.50 4.54 -18.68
N ASP A 89 -29.99 3.33 -18.96
CA ASP A 89 -29.99 2.79 -20.35
C ASP A 89 -30.65 1.41 -20.52
N SER A 90 -31.35 0.88 -19.50
CA SER A 90 -31.98 -0.45 -19.57
C SER A 90 -33.51 -0.46 -19.46
N MET A 91 -34.18 0.70 -19.47
CA MET A 91 -35.65 0.79 -19.30
C MET A 91 -36.44 1.12 -20.58
N THR A 92 -35.85 1.02 -21.77
CA THR A 92 -36.64 1.08 -23.02
C THR A 92 -36.12 0.13 -24.10
N SER A 93 -36.48 -1.15 -24.03
CA SER A 93 -36.72 -1.94 -25.24
C SER A 93 -37.76 -3.02 -24.92
N PRO A 94 -38.93 -3.00 -25.59
CA PRO A 94 -39.99 -3.97 -25.31
C PRO A 94 -39.59 -5.35 -25.85
N MET A 95 -39.99 -6.38 -25.11
CA MET A 95 -39.99 -7.75 -25.61
C MET A 95 -40.82 -7.84 -26.90
N GLU A 96 -40.17 -8.07 -28.04
CA GLU A 96 -40.81 -8.69 -29.19
C GLU A 96 -40.02 -9.93 -29.64
N SER A 97 -40.61 -11.08 -29.32
CA SER A 97 -40.97 -12.14 -30.26
C SER A 97 -39.98 -12.47 -31.40
N VAL A 98 -39.32 -13.62 -31.30
CA VAL A 98 -39.38 -14.81 -32.20
C VAL A 98 -38.44 -15.89 -31.65
#